data_AF-A0A1S0UFC6-F1
#
_entry.id   AF-A0A1S0UFC6-F1
#
_cell.length_a   1.000
_cell.length_b   1.000
_cell.length_c   1.000
_cell.angle_alpha   90.00
_cell.angle_beta   90.00
_cell.angle_gamma   90.00
#
_symmetry.space_group_name_H-M   'P 1'
#
loop_
_entity.id
_entity.type
_entity.pdbx_description
1 polymer ?
#
loop_
_entity_poly.entity_id
_entity_poly.type
_entity_poly.pdbx_seq_one_letter_code
_entity_poly.pdbx_strand_id
1 'polypeptide(L)' 'MGKEYSKHLETHIEQGLYKCTFSKCGRKWRTLQLLRQHYEKHQPKLLCEICGSFLSYKKGLGEHKKQYHGVR' A
#
# COMPACT_ATOMS: atom_id res chain seq x y z
N MET A 1 11.66 -7.89 2.12
CA MET A 1 10.29 -7.69 2.64
C MET A 1 10.27 -8.18 4.08
N GLY A 2 10.42 -7.27 5.04
CA GLY A 2 10.69 -7.60 6.44
C GLY A 2 9.48 -8.18 7.18
N LYS A 3 9.75 -9.16 8.04
CA LYS A 3 8.80 -9.86 8.94
C LYS A 3 7.95 -8.89 9.79
N GLU A 4 8.46 -7.67 9.99
CA GLU A 4 7.84 -6.59 10.76
C GLU A 4 6.49 -6.11 10.20
N TYR A 5 6.33 -6.09 8.87
CA TYR A 5 5.06 -5.67 8.24
C TYR A 5 3.94 -6.71 8.41
N SER A 6 4.31 -7.99 8.55
CA SER A 6 3.33 -9.05 8.83
C SER A 6 2.82 -8.94 10.26
N LYS A 7 3.71 -8.74 11.24
CA LYS A 7 3.32 -8.54 12.65
C LYS A 7 2.45 -7.31 12.85
N HIS A 8 2.76 -6.21 12.17
CA HIS A 8 1.92 -5.01 12.21
C HIS A 8 0.48 -5.35 11.82
N LEU A 9 0.26 -6.17 10.79
CA LEU A 9 -1.06 -6.50 10.26
C LEU A 9 -1.84 -7.53 11.11
N GLU A 10 -1.15 -8.33 11.93
CA GLU A 10 -1.79 -9.25 12.89
C GLU A 10 -2.51 -8.50 14.03
N THR A 11 -2.11 -7.27 14.35
CA THR A 11 -2.80 -6.43 15.34
C THR A 11 -4.16 -5.90 14.86
N HIS A 12 -4.51 -6.10 13.59
CA HIS A 12 -5.75 -5.60 12.97
C HIS A 12 -6.85 -6.67 12.92
N ILE A 13 -6.79 -7.70 13.76
CA ILE A 13 -7.78 -8.76 13.81
C ILE A 13 -8.95 -8.34 14.71
N GLU A 14 -10.10 -8.06 14.11
CA GLU A 14 -11.37 -7.82 14.81
C GLU A 14 -12.34 -8.94 14.45
N GLN A 15 -12.66 -9.80 15.42
CA GLN A 15 -13.54 -10.98 15.26
C GLN A 15 -13.05 -12.00 14.21
N GLY A 16 -11.73 -12.23 14.14
CA GLY A 16 -11.15 -13.18 13.18
C GLY A 16 -11.04 -12.65 11.75
N LEU A 17 -11.35 -11.37 11.52
CA LEU A 17 -11.17 -10.68 10.25
C LEU A 17 -10.13 -9.58 10.36
N TYR A 18 -9.34 -9.39 9.30
CA TYR A 18 -8.35 -8.34 9.18
C TYR A 18 -9.05 -7.03 8.77
N LYS A 19 -9.09 -6.05 9.67
CA LYS A 19 -9.76 -4.76 9.49
C LYS A 19 -8.80 -3.70 8.95
N CYS A 20 -9.28 -2.84 8.05
CA CYS A 20 -8.53 -1.65 7.67
C CYS A 20 -8.58 -0.63 8.80
N THR A 21 -7.44 -0.11 9.22
CA THR A 21 -7.31 0.96 10.22
C THR A 21 -7.16 2.35 9.61
N PHE A 22 -7.30 2.47 8.28
CA PHE A 22 -7.29 3.76 7.62
C PHE A 22 -8.48 4.59 8.10
N SER A 23 -8.24 5.85 8.46
CA SER A 23 -9.29 6.72 9.00
C SER A 23 -10.42 6.89 7.97
N LYS A 24 -11.67 6.66 8.40
CA LYS A 24 -12.88 6.54 7.57
C LYS A 24 -13.00 5.29 6.68
N CYS A 25 -12.09 4.32 6.78
CA CYS A 25 -12.25 3.01 6.16
C CYS A 25 -12.61 1.95 7.22
N GLY A 26 -13.80 1.35 7.10
CA GLY A 26 -14.28 0.30 8.02
C GLY A 26 -14.27 -1.11 7.42
N ARG A 27 -13.61 -1.32 6.28
CA ARG A 27 -13.65 -2.60 5.56
C ARG A 27 -12.83 -3.68 6.27
N LYS A 28 -13.28 -4.93 6.12
CA LYS A 28 -12.71 -6.14 6.74
C LYS A 28 -12.50 -7.24 5.70
N TRP A 29 -11.46 -8.05 5.86
CA TRP A 29 -11.16 -9.19 4.99
C TRP A 29 -10.87 -10.45 5.79
N ARG A 30 -11.13 -11.60 5.15
CA ARG A 30 -10.86 -12.91 5.76
C ARG A 30 -9.37 -13.27 5.77
N THR A 31 -8.55 -12.60 4.98
CA THR A 31 -7.12 -12.88 4.88
C THR A 31 -6.29 -11.60 4.86
N LEU A 32 -5.06 -11.71 5.40
CA LEU A 32 -4.06 -10.65 5.44
C LEU A 32 -3.70 -10.12 4.05
N GLN A 33 -3.64 -11.02 3.05
CA GLN A 33 -3.30 -10.68 1.66
C GLN A 33 -4.31 -9.71 1.04
N LEU A 34 -5.59 -9.93 1.29
CA LEU A 34 -6.65 -9.07 0.79
C LEU A 34 -6.65 -7.70 1.50
N LEU A 35 -6.41 -7.67 2.82
CA LEU A 35 -6.21 -6.41 3.53
C LEU A 35 -5.02 -5.64 2.95
N ARG A 36 -3.89 -6.30 2.65
CA ARG A 36 -2.72 -5.68 2.04
C ARG A 36 -3.04 -5.04 0.69
N GLN A 37 -3.64 -5.79 -0.24
CA GLN A 37 -4.01 -5.24 -1.55
C GLN A 37 -4.98 -4.07 -1.44
N HIS A 38 -5.90 -4.12 -0.48
CA HIS A 38 -6.78 -2.99 -0.23
C HIS A 38 -6.03 -1.77 0.32
N TYR A 39 -5.12 -1.99 1.29
CA TYR A 39 -4.36 -0.92 1.93
C TYR A 39 -3.49 -0.15 0.93
N GLU A 40 -3.05 -0.79 -0.16
CA GLU A 40 -2.36 -0.11 -1.26
C GLU A 40 -3.22 0.98 -1.92
N LYS A 41 -4.55 0.88 -1.90
CA LYS A 41 -5.46 1.93 -2.41
C LYS A 41 -5.52 3.15 -1.49
N HIS A 42 -5.17 2.97 -0.22
CA HIS A 42 -5.09 4.03 0.77
C HIS A 42 -3.72 4.69 0.83
N GLN A 43 -2.69 4.07 0.24
CA GLN A 43 -1.37 4.69 0.15
C GLN A 43 -1.50 6.02 -0.63
N PRO A 44 -0.90 7.12 -0.13
CA PRO A 44 -0.94 8.39 -0.82
C PRO A 44 -0.34 8.24 -2.22
N LYS A 45 -0.93 8.95 -3.20
CA LYS A 45 -0.36 9.03 -4.54
C LYS A 45 1.05 9.60 -4.41
N LEU A 46 2.03 8.84 -4.88
CA LEU A 46 3.42 9.24 -4.81
C LEU A 46 3.72 10.18 -5.97
N LEU A 47 4.25 11.35 -5.62
CA LEU A 47 4.68 12.34 -6.59
C LEU A 47 6.03 11.90 -7.18
N CYS A 48 6.13 11.92 -8.50
CA CYS A 48 7.42 11.87 -9.16
C CYS A 48 8.10 13.24 -9.04
N GLU A 49 9.21 13.30 -8.32
CA GLU A 49 10.01 14.54 -8.14
C GLU A 49 10.65 15.06 -9.43
N ILE A 50 10.68 14.25 -10.50
CA ILE A 50 11.32 14.61 -11.78
C ILE A 50 10.32 15.29 -12.73
N CYS A 51 9.07 14.82 -12.78
CA CYS A 51 8.07 15.33 -13.72
C CYS A 51 6.74 15.76 -13.07
N GLY A 52 6.58 15.61 -11.76
CA GLY A 52 5.36 15.96 -11.04
C GLY A 52 4.19 15.00 -11.24
N SER A 53 4.39 13.84 -11.88
CA SER A 53 3.32 12.85 -12.07
C SER A 53 2.91 12.17 -10.76
N PHE A 54 1.60 11.98 -10.55
CA PHE A 54 1.06 11.26 -9.39
C PHE A 54 0.83 9.78 -9.71
N LEU A 55 1.47 8.89 -8.96
CA LEU A 55 1.37 7.44 -9.14
C LEU A 55 0.68 6.78 -7.95
N SER A 56 -0.12 5.75 -8.21
CA SER A 56 -0.98 5.12 -7.19
C SER A 56 -0.24 4.30 -6.13
N TYR A 57 1.00 3.86 -6.37
CA TYR A 57 1.79 3.05 -5.43
C TYR A 57 3.29 3.02 -5.76
N LYS A 58 4.12 2.62 -4.79
CA LYS A 58 5.60 2.70 -4.82
C LYS A 58 6.27 1.96 -5.98
N LYS A 59 5.83 0.74 -6.27
CA LYS A 59 6.35 -0.02 -7.41
C LYS A 59 6.07 0.70 -8.73
N GLY A 60 4.86 1.23 -8.91
CA GLY A 60 4.50 2.02 -10.08
C GLY A 60 5.34 3.29 -10.23
N LEU A 61 5.67 3.98 -9.13
CA LEU A 61 6.61 5.10 -9.18
C LEU A 61 8.03 4.68 -9.61
N GLY A 62 8.52 3.53 -9.12
CA GLY A 62 9.83 3.00 -9.53
C GLY A 62 9.87 2.63 -11.01
N GLU A 63 8.84 1.95 -11.52
CA GLU A 63 8.71 1.62 -12.94
C GLU A 63 8.58 2.88 -13.81
N HIS A 64 7.80 3.86 -13.36
CA HIS A 64 7.68 5.16 -13.99
C HIS A 64 9.04 5.87 -14.08
N LYS A 65 9.78 5.98 -12.97
CA LYS A 65 11.11 6.58 -12.95
C LYS A 65 12.09 5.86 -13.88
N LYS A 66 12.01 4.53 -13.95
CA LYS A 66 12.84 3.75 -14.87
C LYS A 66 12.49 3.97 -16.34
N GLN A 67 11.20 3.94 -16.70
CA GLN A 67 10.76 4.05 -18.10
C GLN A 67 10.87 5.48 -18.64
N TYR A 68 10.47 6.48 -17.85
CA TYR A 68 10.35 7.86 -18.32
C TYR A 68 11.56 8.72 -17.98
N HIS A 69 12.35 8.33 -16.96
CA HIS A 69 13.50 9.12 -16.50
C HIS A 69 14.81 8.33 -16.47
N GLY A 70 14.79 7.03 -16.76
CA GLY A 70 15.99 6.18 -16.73
C GLY A 70 16.62 6.00 -15.34
N VAL A 71 15.91 6.37 -14.26
CA VAL A 71 16.43 6.32 -12.89
C VAL A 71 16.17 4.93 -12.29
N ARG A 72 17.21 4.29 -11.75
CA ARG A 72 17.16 2.97 -11.10
C ARG A 72 17.05 3.08 -9.59
#